data_AF-A0A125SPD0-F1
#
_entry.id   AF-A0A125SPD0-F1
#
_cell.length_a   1.000
_cell.length_b   1.000
_cell.length_c   1.000
_cell.angle_alpha   90.00
_cell.angle_beta   90.00
_cell.angle_gamma   90.00
#
_symmetry.space_group_name_H-M   'P 1'
#
loop_
_entity.id
_entity.type
_entity.pdbx_description
1 polymer ?
#
loop_
_entity_poly.entity_id
_entity_poly.type
_entity_poly.pdbx_seq_one_letter_code
_entity_poly.pdbx_strand_id
1 'polypeptide(L)'
;MRAAVAASHAAQPLAALDGCQRALQIARRLIERLPEGRASDCVAALVVSHHNLADLELGRGGTDRAVAHLCDAHEALLELFLDTTRDPSLQQAALRHSGETHVALLSYIATHGPHPLIARTLELGERALSAGDPLPH
;
A
#
# COMPACT_ATOMS: atom_id res chain seq x y z
N MET A 1 29.96 -10.69 -23.99
CA MET A 1 28.64 -11.27 -23.62
C MET A 1 28.32 -11.10 -22.14
N ARG A 2 29.19 -11.49 -21.19
CA ARG A 2 28.93 -11.36 -19.73
C ARG A 2 28.62 -9.93 -19.23
N ALA A 3 29.29 -8.91 -19.74
CA ALA A 3 29.04 -7.52 -19.36
C ALA A 3 27.65 -6.99 -19.78
N ALA A 4 27.15 -7.43 -20.95
CA ALA A 4 25.81 -7.06 -21.43
C ALA A 4 24.69 -7.76 -20.62
N VAL A 5 24.93 -9.01 -20.18
CA VAL A 5 24.00 -9.76 -19.32
C VAL A 5 23.94 -9.16 -17.91
N ALA A 6 25.08 -8.78 -17.33
CA ALA A 6 25.13 -8.09 -16.04
C ALA A 6 24.46 -6.70 -16.08
N ALA A 7 24.67 -5.93 -17.15
CA ALA A 7 23.99 -4.65 -17.35
C ALA A 7 22.47 -4.81 -17.55
N SER A 8 22.03 -5.87 -18.25
CA SER A 8 20.61 -6.20 -18.42
C SER A 8 19.93 -6.53 -17.07
N HIS A 9 20.57 -7.36 -16.25
CA HIS A 9 20.05 -7.67 -14.91
C HIS A 9 20.09 -6.47 -13.95
N ALA A 10 21.03 -5.54 -14.13
CA ALA A 10 21.03 -4.27 -13.37
C ALA A 10 19.96 -3.28 -13.86
N ALA A 11 19.54 -3.35 -15.13
CA ALA A 11 18.49 -2.50 -15.70
C ALA A 11 17.07 -2.99 -15.38
N GLN A 12 16.88 -4.31 -15.23
CA GLN A 12 15.61 -4.94 -14.83
C GLN A 12 14.98 -4.38 -13.54
N PRO A 13 15.71 -4.21 -12.42
CA PRO A 13 15.13 -3.69 -11.18
C PRO A 13 14.76 -2.20 -11.28
N LEU A 14 15.47 -1.41 -12.10
CA LEU A 14 15.11 0.00 -12.33
C LEU A 14 13.84 0.10 -13.19
N ALA A 15 13.75 -0.69 -14.27
CA ALA A 15 12.54 -0.74 -15.09
C ALA A 15 11.32 -1.25 -14.30
N ALA A 16 11.52 -2.20 -13.37
CA ALA A 16 10.48 -2.70 -12.48
C ALA A 16 9.99 -1.62 -11.50
N LEU A 17 10.91 -0.86 -10.89
CA LEU A 17 10.56 0.27 -10.02
C LEU A 17 9.74 1.32 -10.77
N ASP A 18 10.23 1.77 -11.92
CA ASP A 18 9.54 2.76 -12.75
C ASP A 18 8.13 2.27 -13.17
N GLY A 19 8.01 0.98 -13.48
CA GLY A 19 6.74 0.33 -13.78
C GLY A 19 5.77 0.38 -12.60
N CYS A 20 6.22 0.00 -11.41
CA CYS A 20 5.40 0.00 -10.20
C CYS A 20 5.03 1.41 -9.75
N GLN A 21 5.93 2.39 -9.89
CA GLN A 21 5.63 3.80 -9.61
C GLN A 21 4.56 4.34 -10.56
N ARG A 22 4.64 4.02 -11.86
CA ARG A 22 3.59 4.38 -12.82
C ARG A 22 2.27 3.70 -12.50
N ALA A 23 2.28 2.42 -12.14
CA ALA A 23 1.07 1.69 -11.73
C ALA A 23 0.42 2.35 -10.50
N LEU A 24 1.22 2.75 -9.50
CA LEU A 24 0.74 3.47 -8.33
C LEU A 24 0.08 4.81 -8.70
N GLN A 25 0.70 5.59 -9.58
CA GLN A 25 0.13 6.86 -10.05
C GLN A 25 -1.20 6.64 -10.79
N ILE A 26 -1.30 5.59 -11.61
CA ILE A 26 -2.54 5.24 -12.31
C ILE A 26 -3.63 4.84 -11.30
N ALA A 27 -3.31 4.00 -10.31
CA ALA A 27 -4.25 3.59 -9.28
C ALA A 27 -4.82 4.79 -8.50
N ARG A 28 -3.96 5.75 -8.12
CA ARG A 28 -4.39 6.99 -7.45
C ARG A 28 -5.37 7.80 -8.31
N ARG A 29 -5.07 7.97 -9.61
CA ARG A 29 -5.96 8.68 -10.55
C ARG A 29 -7.30 7.95 -10.76
N LEU A 30 -7.29 6.62 -10.75
CA LEU A 30 -8.51 5.83 -10.83
C LEU A 30 -9.36 5.97 -9.56
N ILE A 31 -8.75 6.10 -8.39
CA ILE A 31 -9.46 6.37 -7.13
C ILE A 31 -10.05 7.78 -7.11
N GLU A 32 -9.35 8.77 -7.67
CA GLU A 32 -9.88 10.13 -7.84
C GLU A 32 -11.03 10.20 -8.85
N ARG A 33 -10.99 9.37 -9.90
CA ARG A 33 -12.01 9.29 -10.96
C ARG A 33 -12.54 7.88 -11.08
N LEU A 34 -13.21 7.45 -10.03
CA LEU A 34 -13.66 6.08 -9.85
C LEU A 34 -14.51 5.61 -11.05
N PRO A 35 -14.04 4.62 -11.83
CA PRO A 35 -14.87 4.02 -12.85
C PRO A 35 -15.99 3.20 -12.20
N GLU A 36 -17.18 3.25 -12.82
CA GLU A 36 -18.36 2.56 -12.32
C GLU A 36 -18.09 1.06 -12.05
N GLY A 37 -18.41 0.59 -10.85
CA GLY A 37 -18.23 -0.81 -10.45
C GLY A 37 -16.78 -1.27 -10.26
N ARG A 38 -15.79 -0.37 -10.27
CA ARG A 38 -14.35 -0.73 -10.22
C ARG A 38 -13.66 -0.39 -8.89
N ALA A 39 -14.40 -0.06 -7.84
CA ALA A 39 -13.84 0.36 -6.55
C ALA A 39 -12.85 -0.65 -5.96
N SER A 40 -13.26 -1.93 -5.89
CA SER A 40 -12.41 -3.03 -5.42
C SER A 40 -11.11 -3.13 -6.21
N ASP A 41 -11.18 -3.03 -7.54
CA ASP A 41 -10.02 -3.19 -8.41
C ASP A 41 -9.06 -2.00 -8.30
N CYS A 42 -9.60 -0.78 -8.13
CA CYS A 42 -8.79 0.42 -7.95
C CYS A 42 -8.02 0.39 -6.62
N VAL A 43 -8.69 -0.04 -5.54
CA VAL A 43 -8.06 -0.20 -4.22
C VAL A 43 -7.03 -1.33 -4.25
N ALA A 44 -7.36 -2.48 -4.84
CA ALA A 44 -6.40 -3.58 -4.98
C ALA A 44 -5.16 -3.15 -5.79
N ALA A 45 -5.34 -2.41 -6.88
CA ALA A 45 -4.23 -1.89 -7.68
C ALA A 45 -3.33 -0.93 -6.88
N LEU A 46 -3.89 -0.10 -6.01
CA LEU A 46 -3.14 0.78 -5.10
C LEU A 46 -2.26 -0.05 -4.15
N VAL A 47 -2.89 -1.01 -3.45
CA VAL A 47 -2.21 -1.85 -2.44
C VAL A 47 -1.11 -2.68 -3.07
N VAL A 48 -1.41 -3.37 -4.18
CA VAL A 48 -0.43 -4.19 -4.90
C VAL A 48 0.74 -3.35 -5.40
N SER A 49 0.48 -2.13 -5.91
CA SER A 49 1.57 -1.26 -6.36
C SER A 49 2.50 -0.85 -5.22
N HIS A 50 1.97 -0.55 -4.04
CA HIS A 50 2.77 -0.28 -2.84
C HIS A 50 3.57 -1.50 -2.38
N HIS A 51 2.97 -2.70 -2.35
CA HIS A 51 3.67 -3.92 -1.95
C HIS A 51 4.81 -4.27 -2.92
N ASN A 52 4.55 -4.16 -4.23
CA ASN A 52 5.60 -4.39 -5.23
C ASN A 52 6.76 -3.39 -5.08
N LEU A 53 6.47 -2.13 -4.76
CA LEU A 53 7.51 -1.14 -4.48
C LEU A 53 8.28 -1.49 -3.20
N ALA A 54 7.60 -1.96 -2.15
CA ALA A 54 8.23 -2.40 -0.92
C ALA A 54 9.19 -3.57 -1.16
N ASP A 55 8.75 -4.60 -1.89
CA ASP A 55 9.57 -5.77 -2.22
C ASP A 55 10.80 -5.40 -3.06
N LEU A 56 10.63 -4.49 -4.03
CA LEU A 56 11.73 -3.99 -4.85
C LEU A 56 12.74 -3.18 -4.03
N GLU A 57 12.29 -2.35 -3.09
CA GLU A 57 13.17 -1.60 -2.19
C GLU A 57 13.91 -2.54 -1.22
N LEU A 58 13.25 -3.57 -0.67
CA LEU A 58 13.90 -4.61 0.15
C LEU A 58 15.00 -5.34 -0.63
N GLY A 59 14.72 -5.73 -1.88
CA GLY A 59 15.72 -6.37 -2.75
C GLY A 59 16.94 -5.50 -3.05
N ARG A 60 16.83 -4.18 -2.82
CA ARG A 60 17.92 -3.20 -2.98
C ARG A 60 18.55 -2.78 -1.64
N GLY A 61 18.13 -3.38 -0.52
CA GLY A 61 18.57 -3.02 0.84
C GLY A 61 17.94 -1.74 1.39
N GLY A 62 16.92 -1.20 0.71
CA GLY A 62 16.20 0.02 1.08
C GLY A 62 15.10 -0.23 2.12
N THR A 63 15.46 -0.77 3.29
CA THR A 63 14.52 -1.14 4.36
C THR A 63 13.54 -0.01 4.71
N ASP A 64 14.04 1.20 4.95
CA ASP A 64 13.19 2.34 5.35
C ASP A 64 12.18 2.72 4.26
N ARG A 65 12.58 2.61 2.98
CA ARG A 65 11.69 2.92 1.84
C ARG A 65 10.64 1.83 1.67
N ALA A 66 11.00 0.58 1.90
CA ALA A 66 10.04 -0.51 1.88
C ALA A 66 8.98 -0.34 2.97
N VAL A 67 9.41 -0.03 4.18
CA VAL A 67 8.49 0.25 5.29
C VAL A 67 7.60 1.43 4.98
N ALA A 68 8.15 2.52 4.42
CA ALA A 68 7.35 3.67 4.00
C ALA A 68 6.24 3.26 3.02
N HIS A 69 6.54 2.44 2.01
CA HIS A 69 5.53 1.97 1.06
C HIS A 69 4.42 1.14 1.72
N LEU A 70 4.74 0.26 2.67
CA LEU A 70 3.73 -0.52 3.39
C LEU A 70 2.85 0.36 4.29
N CYS A 71 3.46 1.34 4.98
CA CYS A 71 2.75 2.27 5.84
C CYS A 71 1.85 3.20 5.03
N ASP A 72 2.37 3.80 3.95
CA ASP A 72 1.60 4.65 3.03
C ASP A 72 0.38 3.92 2.47
N ALA A 73 0.50 2.63 2.16
CA ALA A 73 -0.62 1.83 1.67
C ALA A 73 -1.71 1.72 2.74
N HIS A 74 -1.34 1.38 3.98
CA HIS A 74 -2.29 1.25 5.08
C HIS A 74 -2.96 2.58 5.40
N GLU A 75 -2.19 3.67 5.49
CA GLU A 75 -2.68 5.02 5.77
C GLU A 75 -3.65 5.50 4.69
N ALA A 76 -3.32 5.31 3.41
CA ALA A 76 -4.22 5.68 2.31
C ALA A 76 -5.57 4.94 2.37
N LEU A 77 -5.59 3.69 2.81
CA LEU A 77 -6.85 2.93 2.98
C LEU A 77 -7.69 3.49 4.13
N LEU A 78 -7.06 3.87 5.23
CA LEU A 78 -7.75 4.50 6.36
C LEU A 78 -8.32 5.86 5.97
N GLU A 79 -7.56 6.67 5.23
CA GLU A 79 -8.06 7.94 4.68
C GLU A 79 -9.28 7.73 3.78
N LEU A 80 -9.23 6.74 2.87
CA LEU A 80 -10.36 6.41 2.00
C LEU A 80 -11.57 5.87 2.76
N PHE A 81 -11.35 5.10 3.82
CA PHE A 81 -12.41 4.59 4.68
C PHE A 81 -13.11 5.71 5.47
N LEU A 82 -12.34 6.65 6.01
CA LEU A 82 -12.86 7.76 6.82
C LEU A 82 -13.50 8.89 5.98
N ASP A 83 -13.17 8.97 4.69
CA ASP A 83 -13.74 9.98 3.79
C ASP A 83 -15.20 9.65 3.41
N THR A 84 -16.12 10.08 4.27
CA THR A 84 -17.58 9.92 4.09
C THR A 84 -18.14 10.61 2.84
N THR A 85 -17.36 11.47 2.17
CA THR A 85 -17.77 12.13 0.92
C THR A 85 -17.55 11.27 -0.32
N ARG A 86 -16.81 10.15 -0.19
CA ARG A 86 -16.51 9.22 -1.29
C ARG A 86 -17.65 8.24 -1.54
N ASP A 87 -17.54 7.56 -2.67
CA ASP A 87 -18.39 6.42 -3.01
C ASP A 87 -18.35 5.35 -1.90
N PRO A 88 -19.51 4.89 -1.37
CA PRO A 88 -19.55 3.87 -0.33
C PRO A 88 -18.85 2.57 -0.70
N SER A 89 -18.85 2.18 -1.98
CA SER A 89 -18.14 0.99 -2.44
C SER A 89 -16.62 1.13 -2.32
N LEU A 90 -16.10 2.37 -2.39
CA LEU A 90 -14.69 2.68 -2.18
C LEU A 90 -14.32 2.58 -0.70
N GLN A 91 -15.17 3.09 0.20
CA GLN A 91 -14.99 2.95 1.65
C GLN A 91 -14.99 1.47 2.07
N GLN A 92 -15.93 0.67 1.57
CA GLN A 92 -16.02 -0.75 1.86
C GLN A 92 -14.81 -1.54 1.33
N ALA A 93 -14.38 -1.24 0.11
CA ALA A 93 -13.15 -1.82 -0.44
C ALA A 93 -11.93 -1.44 0.40
N ALA A 94 -11.81 -0.18 0.80
CA ALA A 94 -10.72 0.31 1.62
C ALA A 94 -10.68 -0.36 3.00
N LEU A 95 -11.83 -0.52 3.67
CA LEU A 95 -11.94 -1.24 4.94
C LEU A 95 -11.50 -2.70 4.83
N ARG A 96 -11.91 -3.40 3.77
CA ARG A 96 -11.49 -4.80 3.57
C ARG A 96 -9.98 -4.90 3.41
N HIS A 97 -9.41 -4.07 2.55
CA HIS A 97 -7.97 -4.09 2.28
C HIS A 97 -7.14 -3.51 3.45
N SER A 98 -7.72 -2.72 4.36
CA SER A 98 -7.01 -2.22 5.54
C SER A 98 -6.65 -3.36 6.50
N GLY A 99 -7.52 -4.38 6.61
CA GLY A 99 -7.21 -5.62 7.34
C GLY A 99 -6.05 -6.40 6.73
N GLU A 100 -6.00 -6.51 5.40
CA GLU A 100 -4.90 -7.19 4.70
C GLU A 100 -3.55 -6.47 4.90
N THR A 101 -3.56 -5.15 4.75
CA THR A 101 -2.35 -4.33 4.95
C THR A 101 -1.88 -4.29 6.41
N HIS A 102 -2.81 -4.36 7.37
CA HIS A 102 -2.48 -4.52 8.79
C HIS A 102 -1.73 -5.83 9.04
N VAL A 103 -2.21 -6.96 8.49
CA VAL A 103 -1.51 -8.25 8.58
C VAL A 103 -0.13 -8.20 7.91
N ALA A 104 0.00 -7.48 6.79
CA ALA A 104 1.30 -7.30 6.12
C ALA A 104 2.31 -6.53 7.00
N LEU A 105 1.87 -5.48 7.70
CA LEU A 105 2.70 -4.73 8.65
C LEU A 105 3.14 -5.59 9.85
N LEU A 106 2.24 -6.39 10.42
CA LEU A 106 2.59 -7.34 11.48
C LEU A 106 3.57 -8.43 10.98
N SER A 107 3.33 -8.93 9.78
CA SER A 107 4.21 -9.93 9.14
C SER A 107 5.60 -9.37 8.89
N TYR A 108 5.70 -8.08 8.52
CA TYR A 108 6.96 -7.38 8.39
C TYR A 108 7.72 -7.36 9.72
N ILE A 109 7.05 -6.97 10.82
CA ILE A 109 7.65 -6.92 12.17
C ILE A 109 8.14 -8.31 12.58
N ALA A 110 7.34 -9.35 12.34
CA ALA A 110 7.71 -10.72 12.67
C ALA A 110 8.96 -11.20 11.90
N THR A 111 9.15 -10.71 10.67
CA THR A 111 10.25 -11.14 9.80
C THR A 111 11.54 -10.32 10.01
N HIS A 112 11.42 -9.00 10.17
CA HIS A 112 12.56 -8.07 10.15
C HIS A 112 12.81 -7.39 11.51
N GLY A 113 11.94 -7.60 12.49
CA GLY A 113 11.96 -6.91 13.77
C GLY A 113 11.12 -5.63 13.78
N PRO A 114 10.97 -5.01 14.97
CA PRO A 114 10.14 -3.82 15.14
C PRO A 114 10.70 -2.62 14.39
N HIS A 115 9.79 -1.81 13.81
CA HIS A 115 10.15 -0.56 13.15
C HIS A 115 9.26 0.59 13.67
N PRO A 116 9.83 1.76 14.07
CA PRO A 116 9.06 2.84 14.68
C PRO A 116 7.91 3.37 13.81
N LEU A 117 8.12 3.47 12.50
CA LEU A 117 7.08 3.91 11.56
C LEU A 117 5.89 2.93 11.55
N ILE A 118 6.15 1.62 11.54
CA ILE A 118 5.08 0.61 11.55
C ILE A 118 4.28 0.69 12.84
N ALA A 119 4.97 0.79 13.99
CA ALA A 119 4.30 0.91 15.28
C ALA A 119 3.34 2.12 15.30
N ARG A 120 3.81 3.28 14.84
CA ARG A 120 2.99 4.50 14.73
C ARG A 120 1.80 4.29 13.79
N THR A 121 2.02 3.70 12.61
CA THR A 121 0.96 3.49 11.62
C THR A 121 -0.11 2.52 12.13
N LEU A 122 0.27 1.46 12.84
CA LEU A 122 -0.67 0.55 13.49
C LEU A 122 -1.51 1.25 14.58
N GLU A 123 -0.87 2.03 15.46
CA GLU A 123 -1.57 2.80 16.49
C GLU A 123 -2.57 3.81 15.89
N LEU A 124 -2.20 4.48 14.79
CA LEU A 124 -3.10 5.39 14.08
C LEU A 124 -4.28 4.63 13.45
N GLY A 125 -4.03 3.45 12.88
CA GLY A 125 -5.06 2.59 12.31
C GLY A 125 -6.09 2.11 13.32
N GLU A 126 -5.64 1.64 14.49
CA GLU A 126 -6.53 1.23 15.58
C GLU A 126 -7.47 2.37 16.00
N ARG A 127 -6.92 3.59 16.13
CA ARG A 127 -7.70 4.78 16.47
C ARG A 127 -8.69 5.18 15.37
N ALA A 128 -8.27 5.12 14.11
CA ALA A 128 -9.12 5.43 12.96
C ALA A 128 -10.31 4.48 12.87
N LEU A 129 -10.07 3.17 12.99
CA LEU A 129 -11.12 2.14 12.94
C LEU A 129 -12.08 2.25 14.13
N SER A 130 -11.56 2.56 15.32
CA SER A 130 -12.40 2.79 16.51
C SER A 130 -13.27 4.06 16.40
N ALA A 131 -12.82 5.08 15.66
CA ALA A 131 -13.59 6.30 15.43
C ALA A 131 -14.63 6.16 14.30
N GLY A 132 -14.42 5.23 13.37
CA GLY A 132 -15.34 4.96 12.27
C GLY A 132 -16.50 4.02 12.61
N ASP A 133 -16.47 3.36 13.77
CA ASP A 133 -17.52 2.46 14.23
C ASP A 133 -18.64 3.27 14.93
N PRO A 134 -19.86 3.35 14.38
CA PRO A 134 -20.97 3.99 15.09
C PRO A 134 -21.30 3.15 16.33
N LEU A 135 -21.29 3.78 17.51
CA LEU A 135 -21.70 3.15 18.77
C LEU A 135 -23.00 2.37 18.58
N PRO A 136 -23.10 1.11 19.06
CA PRO A 136 -24.37 0.38 19.01
C PRO A 136 -25.41 1.15 19.84
N HIS A 137 -26.51 1.53 19.20
CA HIS A 137 -27.71 2.09 19.83
C HIS A 137 -28.49 1.04 20.61
#